data_AF-A0AA89AQY1-F1
#
_entry.id   AF-A0AA89AQY1-F1
#
_cell.length_a   1.000
_cell.length_b   1.000
_cell.length_c   1.000
_cell.angle_alpha   90.00
_cell.angle_beta   90.00
_cell.angle_gamma   90.00
#
_symmetry.space_group_name_H-M   'P 1'
#
loop_
_entity.id
_entity.type
_entity.pdbx_description
1 polymer ?
#
loop_
_entity_poly.entity_id
_entity_poly.type
_entity_poly.pdbx_seq_one_letter_code
_entity_poly.pdbx_strand_id
1 'polypeptide(L)'
;MEEESLQIRVFEEIPSAEEFASQIEPKNVPAVFNGCIKNWKAFAKWNPSNGGLDYLQERVGSSLVEAMLSKSAPVFNGDIRSHERVLLPFSTFVGYCKELFQNKDDGHDVKQEKHKLAASETEERLLQFADAPQQIYLAQVPIMNTEKEESVQLEILREDIQKPACLKSRAPASVNLWMNNAQTRSSTHYDPHHNLLCVVTGRKRVVLWPPSASPYLYPMPIYGEASNHSAIGVENFDPSIYPRAQHAMEYSQEVVLHAGDALFIPEGWFHQVDSDCVTIAVNFWWRSIIMSDMLDHMDAYYLRRILKRLTDNEMSRIPFERLNDSPSLKDVFSPNTMLRSTSDTVGKKVTNFISQLNDEEAGDRGRNVDGNYCSKGLKGINLKQSIMLHELDPSALKSLHELINIVHDHVNNADPSQPVASTSATDSAGEEKGEAKAIVKENIYHFEDDPVASILWTLEPLTLRTIFLTMAHSFPRTMEALILHLLSPLGAEVLTRKFDEIDQLTVKEDRNKFYQIFYGVFNDQFAAMNVLLTGKESFTLQAFKNVLDQYLGIKFDGPIPSPLYFPLGKARLL
;
A
#
# COMPACT_ATOMS: atom_id res chain seq x y z
N MET A 1 0.70 34.49 -6.70
CA MET A 1 1.10 34.03 -8.05
C MET A 1 1.31 32.52 -8.12
N GLU A 2 1.67 31.82 -7.02
CA GLU A 2 1.74 30.34 -6.99
C GLU A 2 0.35 29.66 -6.90
N GLU A 3 -0.64 30.24 -6.22
CA GLU A 3 -1.97 29.61 -6.02
C GLU A 3 -2.82 29.50 -7.30
N GLU A 4 -2.71 30.45 -8.25
CA GLU A 4 -3.40 30.34 -9.55
C GLU A 4 -2.89 29.15 -10.39
N SER A 5 -1.68 28.64 -10.12
CA SER A 5 -1.08 27.57 -10.91
C SER A 5 -1.68 26.19 -10.64
N LEU A 6 -2.31 25.98 -9.48
CA LEU A 6 -2.83 24.68 -9.03
C LEU A 6 -4.36 24.56 -9.11
N GLN A 7 -5.05 25.51 -9.76
CA GLN A 7 -6.50 25.47 -9.88
C GLN A 7 -6.98 24.38 -10.85
N ILE A 8 -8.00 23.63 -10.43
CA ILE A 8 -8.66 22.61 -11.25
C ILE A 8 -9.27 23.28 -12.48
N ARG A 9 -9.06 22.68 -13.65
CA ARG A 9 -9.58 23.19 -14.92
C ARG A 9 -10.78 22.37 -15.37
N VAL A 10 -11.81 23.03 -15.88
CA VAL A 10 -12.99 22.38 -16.46
C VAL A 10 -12.97 22.57 -17.96
N PHE A 11 -13.21 21.49 -18.69
CA PHE A 11 -13.28 21.45 -20.14
C PHE A 11 -14.63 20.85 -20.56
N GLU A 12 -15.29 21.48 -21.54
CA GLU A 12 -16.58 21.00 -22.06
C GLU A 12 -16.46 19.78 -22.97
N GLU A 13 -15.25 19.52 -23.48
CA GLU A 13 -14.96 18.39 -24.35
C GLU A 13 -13.67 17.69 -23.91
N ILE A 14 -13.57 16.40 -24.26
CA ILE A 14 -12.35 15.64 -24.03
C ILE A 14 -11.28 16.04 -25.05
N PRO A 15 -10.07 16.44 -24.59
CA PRO A 15 -8.99 16.83 -25.49
C PRO A 15 -8.49 15.64 -26.30
N SER A 16 -7.85 15.94 -27.43
CA SER A 16 -7.06 14.95 -28.16
C SER A 16 -5.88 14.45 -27.31
N ALA A 17 -5.31 13.30 -27.68
CA ALA A 17 -4.13 12.76 -26.99
C ALA A 17 -2.93 13.71 -27.04
N GLU A 18 -2.75 14.45 -28.14
CA GLU A 18 -1.66 15.42 -28.30
C GLU A 18 -1.85 16.65 -27.42
N GLU A 19 -3.07 17.20 -27.36
CA GLU A 19 -3.41 18.33 -26.49
C GLU A 19 -3.28 17.94 -25.01
N PHE A 20 -3.76 16.75 -24.63
CA PHE A 20 -3.63 16.26 -23.27
C PHE A 20 -2.17 16.14 -22.85
N ALA A 21 -1.35 15.46 -23.66
CA ALA A 21 0.06 15.22 -23.37
C ALA A 21 0.92 16.50 -23.38
N SER A 22 0.53 17.54 -24.12
CA SER A 22 1.30 18.79 -24.22
C SER A 22 0.83 19.89 -23.27
N GLN A 23 -0.46 19.96 -22.95
CA GLN A 23 -1.06 21.10 -22.25
C GLN A 23 -1.67 20.78 -20.88
N ILE A 24 -2.01 19.52 -20.61
CA ILE A 24 -2.74 19.14 -19.39
C ILE A 24 -1.87 18.26 -18.49
N GLU A 25 -1.43 17.11 -19.00
CA GLU A 25 -0.63 16.15 -18.23
C GLU A 25 0.65 16.78 -17.62
N PRO A 26 1.46 17.58 -18.36
CA PRO A 26 2.69 18.15 -17.82
C PRO A 26 2.46 19.19 -16.71
N LYS A 27 1.26 19.75 -16.60
CA LYS A 27 0.95 20.72 -15.53
C LYS A 27 0.80 20.03 -14.17
N ASN A 28 0.52 18.73 -14.16
CA ASN A 28 0.28 17.96 -12.94
C ASN A 28 -0.82 18.59 -12.03
N VAL A 29 -1.91 19.04 -12.64
CA VAL A 29 -3.08 19.64 -11.98
C VAL A 29 -4.36 18.93 -12.44
N PRO A 30 -5.35 18.68 -11.56
CA PRO A 30 -6.57 17.98 -11.95
C PRO A 30 -7.37 18.73 -13.02
N ALA A 31 -8.07 17.95 -13.85
CA ALA A 31 -8.90 18.47 -14.93
C ALA A 31 -10.21 17.69 -15.05
N VAL A 32 -11.32 18.41 -15.17
CA VAL A 32 -12.66 17.85 -15.40
C VAL A 32 -12.99 17.92 -16.88
N PHE A 33 -13.52 16.84 -17.43
CA PHE A 33 -14.00 16.73 -18.80
C PHE A 33 -15.50 16.40 -18.78
N ASN A 34 -16.34 17.40 -19.06
CA ASN A 34 -17.79 17.25 -19.01
C ASN A 34 -18.29 16.34 -20.14
N GLY A 35 -19.19 15.40 -19.81
CA GLY A 35 -19.88 14.56 -20.81
C GLY A 35 -18.99 13.70 -21.71
N CYS A 36 -17.71 13.50 -21.37
CA CYS A 36 -16.71 12.86 -22.21
C CYS A 36 -16.98 11.37 -22.51
N ILE A 37 -17.79 10.69 -21.70
CA ILE A 37 -18.12 9.26 -21.90
C ILE A 37 -19.56 9.02 -22.35
N LYS A 38 -20.32 10.07 -22.73
CA LYS A 38 -21.72 9.94 -23.15
C LYS A 38 -21.93 9.02 -24.37
N ASN A 39 -20.88 8.78 -25.16
CA ASN A 39 -20.89 7.88 -26.32
C ASN A 39 -20.56 6.41 -25.99
N TRP A 40 -20.24 6.08 -24.73
CA TRP A 40 -19.99 4.71 -24.32
C TRP A 40 -21.29 3.90 -24.31
N LYS A 41 -21.20 2.61 -24.66
CA LYS A 41 -22.35 1.70 -24.50
C LYS A 41 -22.69 1.54 -23.02
N ALA A 42 -21.68 1.53 -22.15
CA ALA A 42 -21.83 1.48 -20.70
C ALA A 42 -22.74 2.61 -20.18
N PHE A 43 -22.59 3.83 -20.67
CA PHE A 43 -23.43 4.97 -20.27
C PHE A 43 -24.92 4.73 -20.52
N ALA A 44 -25.26 4.09 -21.64
CA ALA A 44 -26.65 3.74 -21.97
C ALA A 44 -27.13 2.46 -21.26
N LYS A 45 -26.28 1.43 -21.19
CA LYS A 45 -26.68 0.07 -20.80
C LYS A 45 -26.50 -0.26 -19.32
N TRP A 46 -25.66 0.47 -18.58
CA TRP A 46 -25.38 0.17 -17.17
C TRP A 46 -26.21 1.03 -16.21
N ASN A 47 -27.09 1.89 -16.74
CA ASN A 47 -27.88 2.79 -15.92
C ASN A 47 -28.95 2.01 -15.11
N PRO A 48 -28.92 2.04 -13.76
CA PRO A 48 -29.87 1.30 -12.94
C PRO A 48 -31.34 1.66 -13.21
N SER A 49 -31.63 2.91 -13.59
CA SER A 49 -32.99 3.39 -13.84
C SER A 49 -33.60 2.90 -15.15
N ASN A 50 -32.81 2.27 -16.04
CA ASN A 50 -33.30 1.77 -17.34
C ASN A 50 -33.00 0.27 -17.56
N GLY A 51 -32.95 -0.51 -16.48
CA GLY A 51 -32.68 -1.96 -16.52
C GLY A 51 -31.21 -2.32 -16.57
N GLY A 52 -30.29 -1.37 -16.35
CA GLY A 52 -28.86 -1.63 -16.43
C GLY A 52 -28.32 -2.58 -15.35
N LEU A 53 -29.00 -2.69 -14.21
CA LEU A 53 -28.68 -3.72 -13.20
C LEU A 53 -28.96 -5.13 -13.73
N ASP A 54 -30.06 -5.34 -14.46
CA ASP A 54 -30.37 -6.62 -15.10
C ASP A 54 -29.34 -6.96 -16.17
N TYR A 55 -28.96 -5.96 -16.97
CA TYR A 55 -27.92 -6.12 -17.99
C TYR A 55 -26.57 -6.54 -17.38
N LEU A 56 -26.11 -5.87 -16.33
CA LEU A 56 -24.87 -6.24 -15.64
C LEU A 56 -24.97 -7.64 -15.01
N GLN A 57 -26.11 -7.97 -14.41
CA GLN A 57 -26.35 -9.30 -13.86
C GLN A 57 -26.32 -10.39 -14.93
N GLU A 58 -26.88 -10.16 -16.12
CA GLU A 58 -26.82 -11.10 -17.24
C GLU A 58 -25.38 -11.31 -17.73
N ARG A 59 -24.60 -10.22 -17.81
CA ARG A 59 -23.24 -10.25 -18.39
C ARG A 59 -22.18 -10.81 -17.46
N VAL A 60 -22.24 -10.47 -16.17
CA VAL A 60 -21.18 -10.79 -15.20
C VAL A 60 -21.72 -11.31 -13.87
N GLY A 61 -23.01 -11.63 -13.76
CA GLY A 61 -23.64 -12.04 -12.50
C GLY A 61 -23.01 -13.29 -11.85
N SER A 62 -22.45 -14.20 -12.63
CA SER A 62 -21.74 -15.39 -12.13
C SER A 62 -20.27 -15.14 -11.76
N SER A 63 -19.69 -14.01 -12.17
CA SER A 63 -18.33 -13.65 -11.82
C SER A 63 -18.21 -13.42 -10.31
N LEU A 64 -17.23 -14.06 -9.69
CA LEU A 64 -16.88 -13.80 -8.30
C LEU A 64 -16.08 -12.50 -8.21
N VAL A 65 -16.61 -11.52 -7.50
CA VAL A 65 -15.95 -10.25 -7.25
C VAL A 65 -15.60 -10.11 -5.78
N GLU A 66 -14.53 -9.38 -5.51
CA GLU A 66 -14.14 -9.03 -4.16
C GLU A 66 -14.85 -7.74 -3.75
N ALA A 67 -15.65 -7.83 -2.71
CA ALA A 67 -16.44 -6.74 -2.19
C ALA A 67 -15.88 -6.29 -0.83
N MET A 68 -15.77 -4.98 -0.64
CA MET A 68 -15.37 -4.40 0.64
C MET A 68 -16.59 -4.23 1.54
N LEU A 69 -16.48 -4.72 2.76
CA LEU A 69 -17.39 -4.48 3.87
C LEU A 69 -16.62 -3.72 4.96
N SER A 70 -17.10 -2.55 5.36
CA SER A 70 -16.44 -1.79 6.42
C SER A 70 -17.28 -1.76 7.70
N LYS A 71 -16.60 -1.92 8.84
CA LYS A 71 -17.19 -1.65 10.17
C LYS A 71 -17.40 -0.15 10.42
N SER A 72 -16.69 0.70 9.68
CA SER A 72 -16.74 2.16 9.76
C SER A 72 -17.56 2.79 8.63
N ALA A 73 -18.39 1.98 7.96
CA ALA A 73 -19.27 2.45 6.90
C ALA A 73 -20.10 3.66 7.38
N PRO A 74 -20.22 4.74 6.59
CA PRO A 74 -19.97 4.81 5.14
C PRO A 74 -18.52 5.09 4.73
N VAL A 75 -17.56 5.15 5.66
CA VAL A 75 -16.15 5.41 5.34
C VAL A 75 -15.40 4.10 5.10
N PHE A 76 -14.77 3.98 3.94
CA PHE A 76 -13.93 2.85 3.54
C PHE A 76 -12.46 3.32 3.53
N ASN A 77 -11.70 2.90 4.54
CA ASN A 77 -10.26 3.19 4.59
C ASN A 77 -9.47 2.16 3.78
N GLY A 78 -8.25 2.50 3.38
CA GLY A 78 -7.35 1.54 2.72
C GLY A 78 -6.63 0.61 3.70
N ASP A 79 -6.65 0.90 5.00
CA ASP A 79 -6.11 -0.01 6.01
C ASP A 79 -6.96 -1.28 6.05
N ILE A 80 -6.34 -2.42 5.71
CA ILE A 80 -6.96 -3.74 5.66
C ILE A 80 -7.54 -4.13 7.03
N ARG A 81 -7.05 -3.56 8.13
CA ARG A 81 -7.63 -3.78 9.48
C ARG A 81 -9.02 -3.16 9.65
N SER A 82 -9.38 -2.19 8.81
CA SER A 82 -10.62 -1.42 8.93
C SER A 82 -11.79 -1.95 8.08
N HIS A 83 -11.51 -2.93 7.20
CA HIS A 83 -12.50 -3.50 6.30
C HIS A 83 -12.25 -4.99 6.08
N GLU A 84 -13.30 -5.74 5.76
CA GLU A 84 -13.21 -7.11 5.27
C GLU A 84 -13.38 -7.11 3.75
N ARG A 85 -12.58 -7.92 3.06
CA ARG A 85 -12.76 -8.21 1.63
C ARG A 85 -13.41 -9.59 1.51
N VAL A 86 -14.63 -9.63 0.99
CA VAL A 86 -15.41 -10.85 0.85
C VAL A 86 -15.66 -11.14 -0.62
N LEU A 87 -15.40 -12.39 -1.02
CA LEU A 87 -15.73 -12.87 -2.35
C LEU A 87 -17.22 -13.21 -2.42
N LEU A 88 -17.91 -12.63 -3.39
CA LEU A 88 -19.31 -12.93 -3.66
C LEU A 88 -19.63 -12.88 -5.16
N PRO A 89 -20.64 -13.63 -5.64
CA PRO A 89 -21.11 -13.50 -7.01
C PRO A 89 -21.61 -12.07 -7.27
N PHE A 90 -21.25 -11.48 -8.40
CA PHE A 90 -21.68 -10.14 -8.77
C PHE A 90 -23.23 -10.00 -8.75
N SER A 91 -23.94 -11.08 -9.10
CA SER A 91 -25.41 -11.15 -9.01
C SER A 91 -25.95 -10.92 -7.60
N THR A 92 -25.26 -11.41 -6.56
CA THR A 92 -25.62 -11.16 -5.16
C THR A 92 -25.53 -9.66 -4.84
N PHE A 93 -24.44 -9.00 -5.28
CA PHE A 93 -24.29 -7.56 -5.12
C PHE A 93 -25.36 -6.75 -5.87
N VAL A 94 -25.70 -7.16 -7.10
CA VAL A 94 -26.79 -6.54 -7.86
C VAL A 94 -28.13 -6.71 -7.15
N GLY A 95 -28.39 -7.87 -6.53
CA GLY A 95 -29.56 -8.10 -5.70
C GLY A 95 -29.72 -7.03 -4.62
N TYR A 96 -28.66 -6.75 -3.85
CA TYR A 96 -28.66 -5.68 -2.85
C TYR A 96 -28.91 -4.29 -3.44
N CYS A 97 -28.37 -4.02 -4.64
CA CYS A 97 -28.64 -2.75 -5.32
C CYS A 97 -30.12 -2.60 -5.69
N LYS A 98 -30.76 -3.70 -6.15
CA LYS A 98 -32.19 -3.72 -6.53
C LYS A 98 -33.10 -3.54 -5.31
N GLU A 99 -32.81 -4.23 -4.21
CA GLU A 99 -33.58 -4.09 -2.95
C GLU A 99 -33.59 -2.64 -2.46
N LEU A 100 -32.43 -1.96 -2.49
CA LEU A 100 -32.33 -0.55 -2.10
C LEU A 100 -33.04 0.41 -3.06
N PHE A 101 -33.10 0.07 -4.35
CA PHE A 101 -33.87 0.85 -5.33
C PHE A 101 -35.38 0.72 -5.09
N GLN A 102 -35.88 -0.49 -4.83
CA GLN A 102 -37.30 -0.75 -4.56
C GLN A 102 -37.78 -0.08 -3.26
N ASN A 103 -36.96 -0.11 -2.21
CA ASN A 103 -37.28 0.53 -0.93
C ASN A 103 -37.27 2.07 -0.97
N LYS A 104 -36.75 2.71 -2.03
CA LYS A 104 -36.81 4.17 -2.21
C LYS A 104 -38.08 4.63 -2.92
N ASP A 105 -38.71 3.78 -3.73
CA ASP A 105 -39.96 4.11 -4.42
C ASP A 105 -41.19 3.87 -3.53
N ASP A 106 -41.12 2.90 -2.60
CA ASP A 106 -42.16 2.66 -1.60
C ASP A 106 -41.79 3.32 -0.26
N GLY A 107 -42.29 4.54 -0.03
CA GLY A 107 -42.19 5.26 1.24
C GLY A 107 -42.98 4.64 2.41
N HIS A 108 -42.99 3.31 2.53
CA HIS A 108 -43.65 2.59 3.61
C HIS A 108 -42.69 1.60 4.27
N ASP A 109 -42.46 1.85 5.56
CA ASP A 109 -41.76 1.00 6.51
C ASP A 109 -42.46 -0.36 6.61
N VAL A 110 -42.03 -1.33 5.79
CA VAL A 110 -42.50 -2.72 5.87
C VAL A 110 -41.31 -3.61 6.18
N LYS A 111 -41.18 -3.96 7.46
CA LYS A 111 -40.36 -5.09 7.91
C LYS A 111 -40.95 -6.37 7.29
N GLN A 112 -40.31 -6.91 6.25
CA GLN A 112 -40.63 -8.25 5.74
C GLN A 112 -39.69 -9.31 6.30
N GLU A 113 -40.30 -10.37 6.80
CA GLU A 113 -39.65 -11.52 7.45
C GLU A 113 -38.78 -12.32 6.47
N LYS A 114 -37.56 -12.65 6.91
CA LYS A 114 -36.60 -13.49 6.18
C LYS A 114 -37.10 -14.94 6.10
N HIS A 115 -37.42 -15.42 4.90
CA HIS A 115 -37.58 -16.85 4.63
C HIS A 115 -36.20 -17.54 4.64
N LYS A 116 -35.98 -18.43 5.62
CA LYS A 116 -34.78 -19.26 5.76
C LYS A 116 -34.73 -20.35 4.67
N LEU A 117 -33.90 -20.14 3.66
CA LEU A 117 -33.25 -21.22 2.90
C LEU A 117 -31.81 -21.37 3.42
N ALA A 118 -31.28 -22.59 3.37
CA ALA A 118 -29.98 -22.93 3.93
C ALA A 118 -28.89 -21.99 3.37
N ALA A 119 -28.38 -21.11 4.24
CA ALA A 119 -27.43 -20.08 3.87
C ALA A 119 -26.06 -20.71 3.56
N SER A 120 -25.39 -20.23 2.51
CA SER A 120 -23.97 -20.54 2.33
C SER A 120 -23.13 -19.89 3.45
N GLU A 121 -21.92 -20.39 3.74
CA GLU A 121 -21.01 -19.74 4.73
C GLU A 121 -20.80 -18.24 4.46
N THR A 122 -20.82 -17.82 3.18
CA THR A 122 -20.76 -16.41 2.76
C THR A 122 -22.01 -15.63 3.18
N GLU A 123 -23.20 -16.22 3.03
CA GLU A 123 -24.45 -15.62 3.48
C GLU A 123 -24.53 -15.56 5.00
N GLU A 124 -24.03 -16.56 5.73
CA GLU A 124 -23.92 -16.51 7.20
C GLU A 124 -22.99 -15.40 7.69
N ARG A 125 -21.84 -15.18 7.04
CA ARG A 125 -20.96 -14.03 7.34
C ARG A 125 -21.64 -12.70 7.04
N LEU A 126 -22.34 -12.57 5.92
CA LEU A 126 -23.13 -11.38 5.59
C LEU A 126 -24.26 -11.15 6.61
N LEU A 127 -24.85 -12.22 7.17
CA LEU A 127 -25.86 -12.17 8.22
C LEU A 127 -25.30 -11.74 9.59
N GLN A 128 -24.01 -11.91 9.87
CA GLN A 128 -23.37 -11.37 11.08
C GLN A 128 -23.32 -9.83 11.09
N PHE A 129 -23.46 -9.20 9.93
CA PHE A 129 -23.55 -7.73 9.77
C PHE A 129 -25.00 -7.23 9.63
N ALA A 130 -26.00 -8.02 10.03
CA ALA A 130 -27.43 -7.76 9.81
C ALA A 130 -28.01 -6.50 10.51
N ASP A 131 -27.28 -5.88 11.43
CA ASP A 131 -27.75 -4.69 12.17
C ASP A 131 -27.49 -3.36 11.43
N ALA A 132 -26.84 -3.38 10.27
CA ALA A 132 -26.76 -2.24 9.35
C ALA A 132 -27.21 -2.67 7.94
N PRO A 133 -27.92 -1.82 7.15
CA PRO A 133 -28.13 -2.10 5.74
C PRO A 133 -26.75 -2.28 5.10
N GLN A 134 -26.45 -3.49 4.62
CA GLN A 134 -25.11 -3.92 4.22
C GLN A 134 -24.52 -2.94 3.19
N GLN A 135 -23.70 -2.00 3.64
CA GLN A 135 -23.02 -1.05 2.77
C GLN A 135 -21.83 -1.78 2.15
N ILE A 136 -22.03 -2.22 0.92
CA ILE A 136 -21.06 -3.02 0.17
C ILE A 136 -20.46 -2.12 -0.91
N TYR A 137 -19.13 -2.17 -1.01
CA TYR A 137 -18.40 -1.39 -2.00
C TYR A 137 -17.54 -2.31 -2.88
N LEU A 138 -17.85 -2.36 -4.17
CA LEU A 138 -16.96 -2.93 -5.17
C LEU A 138 -15.92 -1.86 -5.54
N ALA A 139 -14.74 -1.95 -4.92
CA ALA A 139 -13.65 -1.02 -5.12
C ALA A 139 -12.54 -1.66 -5.93
N GLN A 140 -12.07 -0.97 -6.98
CA GLN A 140 -10.95 -1.41 -7.81
C GLN A 140 -11.14 -2.82 -8.42
N VAL A 141 -12.36 -3.18 -8.82
CA VAL A 141 -12.59 -4.50 -9.43
C VAL A 141 -12.09 -4.49 -10.88
N PRO A 142 -11.06 -5.27 -11.25
CA PRO A 142 -10.40 -5.14 -12.54
C PRO A 142 -11.29 -5.58 -13.72
N ILE A 143 -11.47 -4.66 -14.68
CA ILE A 143 -11.94 -4.94 -16.05
C ILE A 143 -10.75 -5.24 -16.98
N MET A 144 -9.58 -4.69 -16.66
CA MET A 144 -8.30 -4.97 -17.32
C MET A 144 -7.18 -4.72 -16.31
N ASN A 145 -6.15 -5.56 -16.30
CA ASN A 145 -4.90 -5.30 -15.60
C ASN A 145 -3.73 -5.89 -16.40
N THR A 146 -2.76 -5.07 -16.80
CA THR A 146 -1.59 -5.52 -17.57
C THR A 146 -0.43 -5.99 -16.70
N GLU A 147 -0.43 -5.66 -15.42
CA GLU A 147 0.63 -6.02 -14.47
C GLU A 147 0.33 -7.34 -13.74
N LYS A 148 -0.96 -7.68 -13.59
CA LYS A 148 -1.44 -8.90 -12.93
C LYS A 148 -2.55 -9.54 -13.75
N GLU A 149 -2.18 -10.31 -14.78
CA GLU A 149 -3.15 -10.98 -15.68
C GLU A 149 -4.02 -12.03 -14.97
N GLU A 150 -3.58 -12.56 -13.83
CA GLU A 150 -4.11 -13.79 -13.23
C GLU A 150 -5.52 -13.71 -12.61
N SER A 151 -6.23 -12.58 -12.62
CA SER A 151 -7.69 -12.59 -12.30
C SER A 151 -8.47 -11.35 -12.74
N VAL A 152 -8.51 -11.04 -14.03
CA VAL A 152 -9.46 -10.03 -14.55
C VAL A 152 -10.89 -10.61 -14.52
N GLN A 153 -11.69 -10.29 -13.49
CA GLN A 153 -12.99 -10.96 -13.30
C GLN A 153 -14.12 -10.39 -14.19
N LEU A 154 -13.94 -9.17 -14.69
CA LEU A 154 -14.95 -8.42 -15.42
C LEU A 154 -14.54 -8.05 -16.86
N GLU A 155 -13.63 -8.82 -17.48
CA GLU A 155 -13.10 -8.53 -18.82
C GLU A 155 -14.20 -8.35 -19.88
N ILE A 156 -15.31 -9.10 -19.76
CA ILE A 156 -16.47 -9.02 -20.66
C ILE A 156 -17.09 -7.61 -20.72
N LEU A 157 -16.95 -6.81 -19.66
CA LEU A 157 -17.44 -5.43 -19.61
C LEU A 157 -16.60 -4.46 -20.46
N ARG A 158 -15.40 -4.87 -20.89
CA ARG A 158 -14.53 -4.08 -21.76
C ARG A 158 -15.19 -3.71 -23.09
N GLU A 159 -16.12 -4.52 -23.58
CA GLU A 159 -16.87 -4.28 -24.83
C GLU A 159 -17.81 -3.06 -24.77
N ASP A 160 -18.16 -2.62 -23.56
CA ASP A 160 -19.08 -1.52 -23.33
C ASP A 160 -18.39 -0.18 -23.08
N ILE A 161 -17.09 -0.22 -22.76
CA ILE A 161 -16.26 0.96 -22.49
C ILE A 161 -15.33 1.24 -23.68
N GLN A 162 -15.00 2.51 -23.89
CA GLN A 162 -14.01 2.90 -24.90
C GLN A 162 -12.87 3.62 -24.22
N LYS A 163 -11.64 3.37 -24.69
CA LYS A 163 -10.48 4.13 -24.23
C LYS A 163 -10.67 5.63 -24.56
N PRO A 164 -10.67 6.54 -23.57
CA PRO A 164 -10.91 7.96 -23.80
C PRO A 164 -9.89 8.57 -24.78
N ALA A 165 -10.32 9.57 -25.57
CA ALA A 165 -9.51 10.16 -26.64
C ALA A 165 -8.17 10.70 -26.16
N CYS A 166 -8.15 11.32 -24.97
CA CYS A 166 -6.95 11.86 -24.34
C CYS A 166 -5.90 10.80 -23.99
N LEU A 167 -6.32 9.54 -23.83
CA LEU A 167 -5.44 8.43 -23.45
C LEU A 167 -4.98 7.60 -24.66
N LYS A 168 -5.37 7.91 -25.90
CA LYS A 168 -5.06 7.05 -27.08
C LYS A 168 -3.59 6.64 -27.16
N SER A 169 -2.66 7.56 -26.88
CA SER A 169 -1.21 7.32 -26.87
C SER A 169 -0.64 6.68 -25.59
N ARG A 170 -1.42 6.54 -24.51
CA ARG A 170 -0.99 6.01 -23.20
C ARG A 170 -1.46 4.59 -23.00
N ALA A 171 -0.59 3.65 -22.65
CA ALA A 171 -1.04 2.32 -22.26
C ALA A 171 -1.57 2.36 -20.81
N PRO A 172 -2.84 1.99 -20.55
CA PRO A 172 -3.33 1.87 -19.18
C PRO A 172 -2.66 0.66 -18.51
N ALA A 173 -2.19 0.83 -17.28
CA ALA A 173 -1.74 -0.25 -16.41
C ALA A 173 -2.93 -1.06 -15.88
N SER A 174 -4.03 -0.39 -15.57
CA SER A 174 -5.29 -1.05 -15.20
C SER A 174 -6.52 -0.21 -15.56
N VAL A 175 -7.66 -0.91 -15.68
CA VAL A 175 -8.99 -0.32 -15.82
C VAL A 175 -9.89 -1.00 -14.81
N ASN A 176 -10.46 -0.24 -13.87
CA ASN A 176 -11.19 -0.81 -12.75
C ASN A 176 -12.62 -0.27 -12.66
N LEU A 177 -13.54 -1.15 -12.27
CA LEU A 177 -14.90 -0.84 -11.91
C LEU A 177 -14.96 -0.40 -10.45
N TRP A 178 -15.75 0.64 -10.21
CA TRP A 178 -16.12 1.14 -8.88
C TRP A 178 -17.63 1.19 -8.80
N MET A 179 -18.22 0.44 -7.87
CA MET A 179 -19.68 0.38 -7.71
C MET A 179 -20.07 0.24 -6.24
N ASN A 180 -20.97 1.10 -5.79
CA ASN A 180 -21.44 1.12 -4.40
C ASN A 180 -22.96 1.01 -4.36
N ASN A 181 -23.53 0.22 -3.44
CA ASN A 181 -24.98 0.07 -3.30
C ASN A 181 -25.61 1.20 -2.46
N ALA A 182 -24.93 1.64 -1.40
CA ALA A 182 -25.32 2.74 -0.51
C ALA A 182 -24.39 3.95 -0.68
N GLN A 183 -24.62 5.04 0.07
CA GLN A 183 -23.64 6.14 0.10
C GLN A 183 -22.31 5.65 0.64
N THR A 184 -21.21 6.03 -0.01
CA THR A 184 -19.87 5.62 0.41
C THR A 184 -18.88 6.78 0.32
N ARG A 185 -17.87 6.74 1.19
CA ARG A 185 -16.73 7.64 1.20
C ARG A 185 -15.44 6.85 1.16
N SER A 186 -14.55 7.13 0.23
CA SER A 186 -13.16 6.66 0.31
C SER A 186 -12.40 7.50 1.33
N SER A 187 -11.53 6.90 2.14
CA SER A 187 -10.56 7.68 2.94
C SER A 187 -9.71 8.61 2.04
N THR A 188 -9.16 9.67 2.62
CA THR A 188 -8.26 10.57 1.90
C THR A 188 -6.95 9.85 1.57
N HIS A 189 -6.60 9.74 0.30
CA HIS A 189 -5.42 9.02 -0.19
C HIS A 189 -4.93 9.58 -1.52
N TYR A 190 -3.73 9.22 -1.95
CA TYR A 190 -3.25 9.44 -3.31
C TYR A 190 -2.93 8.11 -4.00
N ASP A 191 -2.89 8.12 -5.33
CA ASP A 191 -2.48 6.96 -6.12
C ASP A 191 -1.04 7.15 -6.64
N PRO A 192 -0.26 6.06 -6.79
CA PRO A 192 1.04 6.07 -7.47
C PRO A 192 0.89 6.05 -9.01
N HIS A 193 -0.29 6.42 -9.52
CA HIS A 193 -0.61 6.46 -10.94
C HIS A 193 -1.32 7.76 -11.27
N HIS A 194 -1.21 8.19 -12.52
CA HIS A 194 -2.22 9.05 -13.10
C HIS A 194 -3.54 8.31 -13.19
N ASN A 195 -4.64 9.01 -12.94
CA ASN A 195 -5.97 8.42 -12.88
C ASN A 195 -6.95 9.25 -13.73
N LEU A 196 -7.76 8.58 -14.54
CA LEU A 196 -8.92 9.18 -15.21
C LEU A 196 -10.18 8.49 -14.71
N LEU A 197 -10.88 9.13 -13.78
CA LEU A 197 -12.10 8.63 -13.15
C LEU A 197 -13.31 9.06 -13.97
N CYS A 198 -13.99 8.14 -14.64
CA CYS A 198 -15.19 8.38 -15.44
C CYS A 198 -16.45 7.92 -14.69
N VAL A 199 -17.43 8.81 -14.50
CA VAL A 199 -18.70 8.48 -13.82
C VAL A 199 -19.72 7.99 -14.85
N VAL A 200 -20.03 6.70 -14.83
CA VAL A 200 -20.98 6.08 -15.78
C VAL A 200 -22.42 6.38 -15.35
N THR A 201 -22.73 6.18 -14.06
CA THR A 201 -24.04 6.46 -13.48
C THR A 201 -23.89 7.01 -12.07
N GLY A 202 -24.83 7.85 -11.64
CA GLY A 202 -24.81 8.47 -10.32
C GLY A 202 -23.99 9.75 -10.28
N ARG A 203 -23.47 10.07 -9.10
CA ARG A 203 -22.76 11.32 -8.82
C ARG A 203 -21.67 11.06 -7.81
N LYS A 204 -20.50 11.67 -8.04
CA LYS A 204 -19.37 11.66 -7.11
C LYS A 204 -18.97 13.10 -6.78
N ARG A 205 -18.75 13.38 -5.49
CA ARG A 205 -18.11 14.60 -5.01
C ARG A 205 -16.68 14.26 -4.63
N VAL A 206 -15.72 14.94 -5.24
CA VAL A 206 -14.30 14.67 -5.04
C VAL A 206 -13.66 15.92 -4.45
N VAL A 207 -13.10 15.79 -3.25
CA VAL A 207 -12.23 16.81 -2.66
C VAL A 207 -10.80 16.42 -2.96
N LEU A 208 -10.00 17.35 -3.49
CA LEU A 208 -8.62 17.12 -3.91
C LEU A 208 -7.67 18.08 -3.21
N TRP A 209 -6.48 17.59 -2.91
CA TRP A 209 -5.37 18.37 -2.37
C TRP A 209 -4.11 18.13 -3.20
N PRO A 210 -3.33 19.18 -3.50
CA PRO A 210 -2.06 19.02 -4.19
C PRO A 210 -1.07 18.25 -3.30
N PRO A 211 -0.04 17.60 -3.88
CA PRO A 211 1.01 16.93 -3.12
C PRO A 211 1.70 17.84 -2.08
N SER A 212 1.77 19.15 -2.34
CA SER A 212 2.32 20.15 -1.41
C SER A 212 1.52 20.32 -0.11
N ALA A 213 0.25 19.88 -0.07
CA ALA A 213 -0.59 19.89 1.12
C ALA A 213 -0.37 18.67 2.03
N SER A 214 0.46 17.70 1.63
CA SER A 214 0.75 16.48 2.39
C SER A 214 1.07 16.72 3.89
N PRO A 215 1.86 17.74 4.29
CA PRO A 215 2.14 17.98 5.72
C PRO A 215 0.90 18.27 6.59
N TYR A 216 -0.17 18.78 6.00
CA TYR A 216 -1.45 19.08 6.67
C TYR A 216 -2.39 17.87 6.69
N LEU A 217 -2.16 16.90 5.82
CA LEU A 217 -2.92 15.65 5.73
C LEU A 217 -2.29 14.50 6.52
N TYR A 218 -1.09 14.67 7.08
CA TYR A 218 -0.41 13.65 7.90
C TYR A 218 -0.41 12.27 7.22
N PRO A 219 0.34 12.07 6.13
CA PRO A 219 0.39 10.77 5.47
C PRO A 219 0.80 9.68 6.46
N MET A 220 0.20 8.50 6.29
CA MET A 220 0.60 7.30 7.01
C MET A 220 2.09 7.00 6.75
N PRO A 221 2.76 6.29 7.67
CA PRO A 221 4.19 6.03 7.52
C PRO A 221 4.50 5.27 6.23
N ILE A 222 5.61 5.62 5.57
CA ILE A 222 6.05 5.03 4.28
C ILE A 222 6.20 3.50 4.36
N TYR A 223 6.52 2.98 5.54
CA TYR A 223 6.72 1.55 5.81
C TYR A 223 5.42 0.79 6.17
N GLY A 224 4.26 1.45 6.18
CA GLY A 224 2.96 0.83 6.46
C GLY A 224 2.20 0.42 5.20
N GLU A 225 1.25 -0.51 5.34
CA GLU A 225 0.41 -1.03 4.24
C GLU A 225 -0.48 0.04 3.59
N ALA A 226 -0.84 1.09 4.34
CA ALA A 226 -1.67 2.20 3.87
C ALA A 226 -0.86 3.50 3.71
N SER A 227 0.43 3.42 3.38
CA SER A 227 1.36 4.58 3.33
C SER A 227 0.90 5.74 2.43
N ASN A 228 0.08 5.47 1.41
CA ASN A 228 -0.51 6.48 0.53
C ASN A 228 -1.79 7.13 1.07
N HIS A 229 -2.26 6.74 2.26
CA HIS A 229 -3.43 7.30 2.92
C HIS A 229 -3.04 8.39 3.92
N SER A 230 -3.98 9.28 4.20
CA SER A 230 -3.92 10.18 5.34
C SER A 230 -4.18 9.43 6.64
N ALA A 231 -3.46 9.78 7.70
CA ALA A 231 -3.70 9.27 9.05
C ALA A 231 -4.91 9.91 9.73
N ILE A 232 -5.54 10.90 9.10
CA ILE A 232 -6.65 11.66 9.68
C ILE A 232 -7.91 11.57 8.81
N GLY A 233 -9.06 11.55 9.48
CA GLY A 233 -10.31 11.96 8.84
C GLY A 233 -10.35 13.48 8.80
N VAL A 234 -10.30 14.09 7.61
CA VAL A 234 -10.25 15.56 7.47
C VAL A 234 -11.46 16.23 8.12
N GLU A 235 -12.61 15.56 8.16
CA GLU A 235 -13.83 16.07 8.81
C GLU A 235 -13.86 15.85 10.34
N ASN A 236 -13.02 14.95 10.87
CA ASN A 236 -13.04 14.57 12.28
C ASN A 236 -11.63 14.14 12.73
N PHE A 237 -10.80 15.13 13.10
CA PHE A 237 -9.46 14.90 13.64
C PHE A 237 -9.31 15.56 15.01
N ASP A 238 -8.42 15.02 15.84
CA ASP A 238 -8.04 15.65 17.11
C ASP A 238 -6.98 16.74 16.86
N PRO A 239 -7.31 18.04 17.06
CA PRO A 239 -6.37 19.12 16.82
C PRO A 239 -5.18 19.13 17.80
N SER A 240 -5.28 18.45 18.95
CA SER A 240 -4.17 18.34 19.89
C SER A 240 -3.07 17.39 19.38
N ILE A 241 -3.45 16.37 18.62
CA ILE A 241 -2.55 15.39 18.00
C ILE A 241 -2.12 15.86 16.61
N TYR A 242 -3.05 16.44 15.84
CA TYR A 242 -2.85 16.84 14.45
C TYR A 242 -3.09 18.35 14.23
N PRO A 243 -2.31 19.23 14.86
CA PRO A 243 -2.57 20.68 14.82
C PRO A 243 -2.53 21.28 13.42
N ARG A 244 -1.69 20.77 12.51
CA ARG A 244 -1.62 21.28 11.13
C ARG A 244 -2.87 20.96 10.32
N ALA A 245 -3.65 19.96 10.72
CA ALA A 245 -4.83 19.53 9.97
C ALA A 245 -5.94 20.60 9.93
N GLN A 246 -5.91 21.56 10.87
CA GLN A 246 -6.80 22.73 10.86
C GLN A 246 -6.72 23.53 9.56
N HIS A 247 -5.55 23.53 8.91
CA HIS A 247 -5.32 24.23 7.66
C HIS A 247 -5.50 23.34 6.42
N ALA A 248 -5.82 22.05 6.57
CA ALA A 248 -5.90 21.12 5.45
C ALA A 248 -6.92 21.57 4.39
N MET A 249 -8.06 22.12 4.82
CA MET A 249 -9.10 22.58 3.90
C MET A 249 -8.74 23.86 3.13
N GLU A 250 -7.76 24.64 3.59
CA GLU A 250 -7.30 25.85 2.88
C GLU A 250 -6.59 25.51 1.56
N TYR A 251 -6.05 24.29 1.46
CA TYR A 251 -5.34 23.79 0.28
C TYR A 251 -6.19 22.86 -0.59
N SER A 252 -7.49 22.71 -0.28
CA SER A 252 -8.37 21.78 -0.96
C SER A 252 -9.16 22.45 -2.08
N GLN A 253 -9.58 21.64 -3.06
CA GLN A 253 -10.53 22.03 -4.10
C GLN A 253 -11.56 20.92 -4.26
N GLU A 254 -12.82 21.30 -4.47
CA GLU A 254 -13.93 20.35 -4.64
C GLU A 254 -14.45 20.35 -6.07
N VAL A 255 -14.74 19.17 -6.60
CA VAL A 255 -15.46 18.97 -7.85
C VAL A 255 -16.62 18.01 -7.66
N VAL A 256 -17.69 18.25 -8.42
CA VAL A 256 -18.86 17.38 -8.48
C VAL A 256 -18.96 16.81 -9.89
N LEU A 257 -18.82 15.49 -10.00
CA LEU A 257 -18.92 14.76 -11.26
C LEU A 257 -20.30 14.13 -11.38
N HIS A 258 -20.96 14.38 -12.51
CA HIS A 258 -22.23 13.75 -12.85
C HIS A 258 -22.00 12.60 -13.84
N ALA A 259 -23.04 11.78 -14.05
CA ALA A 259 -23.03 10.76 -15.07
C ALA A 259 -22.63 11.35 -16.44
N GLY A 260 -21.57 10.80 -17.04
CA GLY A 260 -21.00 11.25 -18.30
C GLY A 260 -19.67 11.98 -18.16
N ASP A 261 -19.36 12.52 -16.99
CA ASP A 261 -18.16 13.32 -16.75
C ASP A 261 -16.95 12.43 -16.43
N ALA A 262 -15.74 12.99 -16.63
CA ALA A 262 -14.51 12.39 -16.12
C ALA A 262 -13.63 13.41 -15.41
N LEU A 263 -12.83 12.93 -14.46
CA LEU A 263 -11.83 13.68 -13.73
C LEU A 263 -10.46 13.05 -13.93
N PHE A 264 -9.54 13.82 -14.50
CA PHE A 264 -8.12 13.52 -14.44
C PHE A 264 -7.58 13.91 -13.06
N ILE A 265 -7.05 12.93 -12.33
CA ILE A 265 -6.36 13.09 -11.06
C ILE A 265 -4.87 12.75 -11.33
N PRO A 266 -3.97 13.74 -11.24
CA PRO A 266 -2.55 13.48 -11.45
C PRO A 266 -1.95 12.65 -10.32
N GLU A 267 -0.83 11.99 -10.61
CA GLU A 267 -0.12 11.15 -9.64
C GLU A 267 0.26 11.98 -8.40
N GLY A 268 0.06 11.40 -7.21
CA GLY A 268 0.38 12.04 -5.94
C GLY A 268 -0.65 13.06 -5.43
N TRP A 269 -1.70 13.38 -6.18
CA TRP A 269 -2.79 14.21 -5.67
C TRP A 269 -3.65 13.42 -4.68
N PHE A 270 -3.73 13.94 -3.45
CA PHE A 270 -4.64 13.40 -2.46
C PHE A 270 -6.07 13.68 -2.87
N HIS A 271 -6.95 12.72 -2.67
CA HIS A 271 -8.36 12.84 -2.98
C HIS A 271 -9.23 12.04 -2.01
N GLN A 272 -10.42 12.59 -1.74
CA GLN A 272 -11.51 11.95 -1.01
C GLN A 272 -12.73 11.93 -1.93
N VAL A 273 -13.34 10.75 -2.09
CA VAL A 273 -14.47 10.56 -2.99
C VAL A 273 -15.70 10.17 -2.19
N ASP A 274 -16.70 11.04 -2.19
CA ASP A 274 -18.06 10.75 -1.73
C ASP A 274 -18.91 10.33 -2.91
N SER A 275 -19.60 9.20 -2.80
CA SER A 275 -20.44 8.63 -3.85
C SER A 275 -21.88 8.53 -3.38
N ASP A 276 -22.81 8.99 -4.20
CA ASP A 276 -24.24 8.80 -3.97
C ASP A 276 -24.61 7.30 -4.09
N CYS A 277 -25.75 6.89 -3.53
CA CYS A 277 -26.23 5.50 -3.62
C CYS A 277 -26.29 5.02 -5.08
N VAL A 278 -25.88 3.77 -5.32
CA VAL A 278 -25.90 3.12 -6.64
C VAL A 278 -25.19 3.95 -7.72
N THR A 279 -23.97 4.35 -7.39
CA THR A 279 -23.06 5.01 -8.33
C THR A 279 -22.16 3.96 -9.00
N ILE A 280 -21.93 4.12 -10.30
CA ILE A 280 -21.04 3.28 -11.11
C ILE A 280 -20.00 4.19 -11.76
N ALA A 281 -18.72 3.89 -11.57
CA ALA A 281 -17.62 4.57 -12.22
C ALA A 281 -16.59 3.57 -12.76
N VAL A 282 -15.84 4.01 -13.77
CA VAL A 282 -14.72 3.28 -14.33
C VAL A 282 -13.52 4.20 -14.31
N ASN A 283 -12.40 3.72 -13.80
CA ASN A 283 -11.16 4.50 -13.79
C ASN A 283 -10.09 3.84 -14.68
N PHE A 284 -9.23 4.67 -15.26
CA PHE A 284 -8.02 4.23 -15.97
C PHE A 284 -6.80 4.68 -15.18
N TRP A 285 -5.92 3.74 -14.84
CA TRP A 285 -4.61 4.06 -14.27
C TRP A 285 -3.51 3.89 -15.29
N TRP A 286 -2.56 4.83 -15.32
CA TRP A 286 -1.31 4.71 -16.07
C TRP A 286 -0.16 5.37 -15.31
N ARG A 287 1.07 4.92 -15.54
CA ARG A 287 2.26 5.48 -14.90
C ARG A 287 2.58 6.86 -15.47
N SER A 288 3.03 7.79 -14.63
CA SER A 288 3.54 9.07 -15.10
C SER A 288 4.84 8.90 -15.87
N ILE A 289 5.14 9.88 -16.74
CA ILE A 289 6.43 9.94 -17.44
C ILE A 289 7.57 10.02 -16.42
N ILE A 290 7.40 10.79 -15.35
CA ILE A 290 8.45 10.99 -14.33
C ILE A 290 8.82 9.66 -13.67
N MET A 291 7.84 8.86 -13.26
CA MET A 291 8.11 7.55 -12.67
C MET A 291 8.53 6.49 -13.69
N SER A 292 8.16 6.63 -14.96
CA SER A 292 8.54 5.67 -16.00
C SER A 292 9.96 5.88 -16.54
N ASP A 293 10.42 7.13 -16.57
CA ASP A 293 11.68 7.52 -17.24
C ASP A 293 12.82 7.84 -16.25
N MET A 294 12.55 7.87 -14.93
CA MET A 294 13.61 8.07 -13.93
C MET A 294 14.48 6.81 -13.84
N LEU A 295 15.79 6.98 -14.08
CA LEU A 295 16.74 5.88 -14.02
C LEU A 295 17.14 5.61 -12.57
N ASP A 296 17.04 4.36 -12.11
CA ASP A 296 17.30 3.94 -10.72
C ASP A 296 18.63 4.46 -10.13
N HIS A 297 19.70 4.50 -10.95
CA HIS A 297 21.00 5.00 -10.49
C HIS A 297 21.01 6.51 -10.13
N MET A 298 19.95 7.24 -10.49
CA MET A 298 19.76 8.66 -10.18
C MET A 298 18.95 8.89 -8.90
N ASP A 299 18.34 7.85 -8.31
CA ASP A 299 17.45 7.96 -7.16
C ASP A 299 18.13 8.67 -5.99
N ALA A 300 19.34 8.22 -5.63
CA ALA A 300 20.13 8.80 -4.54
C ALA A 300 20.42 10.29 -4.77
N TYR A 301 20.69 10.69 -6.01
CA TYR A 301 20.95 12.08 -6.36
C TYR A 301 19.69 12.93 -6.22
N TYR A 302 18.58 12.51 -6.83
CA TYR A 302 17.33 13.27 -6.78
C TYR A 302 16.75 13.33 -5.38
N LEU A 303 16.80 12.23 -4.61
CA LEU A 303 16.40 12.20 -3.22
C LEU A 303 17.14 13.27 -2.39
N ARG A 304 18.47 13.33 -2.50
CA ARG A 304 19.28 14.35 -1.80
C ARG A 304 18.91 15.78 -2.23
N ARG A 305 18.69 16.01 -3.53
CA ARG A 305 18.30 17.32 -4.06
C ARG A 305 16.92 17.75 -3.54
N ILE A 306 15.95 16.83 -3.54
CA ILE A 306 14.59 17.07 -3.06
C ILE A 306 14.62 17.39 -1.57
N LEU A 307 15.30 16.56 -0.77
CA LEU A 307 15.42 16.79 0.68
C LEU A 307 16.11 18.10 1.01
N LYS A 308 17.23 18.42 0.35
CA LYS A 308 17.92 19.70 0.57
C LYS A 308 16.98 20.90 0.31
N ARG A 309 16.21 20.85 -0.78
CA ARG A 309 15.22 21.90 -1.10
C ARG A 309 14.13 22.00 -0.02
N LEU A 310 13.61 20.87 0.47
CA LEU A 310 12.61 20.87 1.55
C LEU A 310 13.20 21.41 2.86
N THR A 311 14.42 21.02 3.22
CA THR A 311 15.14 21.55 4.38
C THR A 311 15.33 23.06 4.28
N ASP A 312 15.77 23.57 3.13
CA ASP A 312 15.99 25.00 2.93
C ASP A 312 14.67 25.79 3.05
N ASN A 313 13.57 25.24 2.53
CA ASN A 313 12.24 25.83 2.68
C ASN A 313 11.82 25.89 4.16
N GLU A 314 12.02 24.81 4.93
CA GLU A 314 11.68 24.81 6.36
C GLU A 314 12.56 25.77 7.16
N MET A 315 13.86 25.83 6.89
CA MET A 315 14.76 26.79 7.53
C MET A 315 14.37 28.24 7.24
N SER A 316 13.85 28.54 6.05
CA SER A 316 13.39 29.89 5.69
C SER A 316 12.11 30.32 6.43
N ARG A 317 11.34 29.36 6.95
CA ARG A 317 10.10 29.61 7.70
C ARG A 317 10.35 29.87 9.19
N ILE A 318 11.53 29.54 9.71
CA ILE A 318 11.90 29.81 11.10
C ILE A 318 12.15 31.32 11.27
N PRO A 319 11.33 32.06 12.05
CA PRO A 319 11.54 33.49 12.22
C PRO A 319 12.81 33.72 13.05
N PHE A 320 13.90 34.15 12.40
CA PHE A 320 15.13 34.56 13.10
C PHE A 320 14.96 35.83 13.95
N GLU A 321 13.81 36.50 13.88
CA GLU A 321 13.51 37.72 14.62
C GLU A 321 13.41 37.52 16.14
N ARG A 322 13.18 36.30 16.64
CA ARG A 322 13.11 36.03 18.10
C ARG A 322 14.47 35.77 18.77
N LEU A 323 15.58 35.69 18.03
CA LEU A 323 16.92 35.53 18.61
C LEU A 323 17.64 36.85 18.91
N ASN A 324 17.16 37.98 18.38
CA ASN A 324 17.80 39.29 18.54
C ASN A 324 17.30 40.11 19.76
N ASP A 325 16.32 39.59 20.52
CA ASP A 325 15.81 40.21 21.75
C ASP A 325 16.41 39.60 23.04
N SER A 326 17.58 38.94 22.93
CA SER A 326 18.45 38.71 24.09
C SER A 326 19.50 39.83 24.16
N PRO A 327 19.54 40.66 25.23
CA PRO A 327 20.53 41.72 25.36
C PRO A 327 21.85 41.13 25.87
N SER A 328 22.56 40.34 25.05
CA SER A 328 23.96 39.97 25.30
C SER A 328 24.62 39.19 24.16
N LEU A 329 24.72 39.75 22.94
CA LEU A 329 25.68 39.25 21.92
C LEU A 329 25.85 40.21 20.72
N LYS A 330 25.90 41.53 20.97
CA LYS A 330 26.13 42.54 19.92
C LYS A 330 27.61 42.83 19.61
N ASP A 331 28.57 42.15 20.25
CA ASP A 331 30.00 42.43 20.09
C ASP A 331 30.84 41.22 19.66
N VAL A 332 30.53 40.54 18.54
CA VAL A 332 31.52 39.60 17.96
C VAL A 332 31.66 39.63 16.44
N PHE A 333 30.69 40.04 15.62
CA PHE A 333 30.90 40.02 14.16
C PHE A 333 30.33 41.24 13.45
N SER A 334 31.16 42.28 13.33
CA SER A 334 31.01 43.31 12.29
C SER A 334 31.53 42.76 10.95
N PRO A 335 30.70 42.67 9.89
CA PRO A 335 31.14 42.22 8.58
C PRO A 335 31.62 43.42 7.77
N ASN A 336 32.91 43.74 7.82
CA ASN A 336 33.55 44.62 6.84
C ASN A 336 35.08 44.51 6.92
N THR A 337 35.66 43.50 6.29
CA THR A 337 36.94 43.68 5.60
C THR A 337 37.15 42.60 4.52
N MET A 338 37.49 43.09 3.32
CA MET A 338 38.19 42.39 2.22
C MET A 338 37.38 41.48 1.28
N LEU A 339 36.60 42.14 0.40
CA LEU A 339 36.52 41.79 -1.02
C LEU A 339 37.58 42.62 -1.77
N ARG A 340 38.68 42.01 -2.25
CA ARG A 340 39.30 42.24 -3.59
C ARG A 340 40.72 41.66 -3.71
N SER A 341 40.99 41.18 -4.93
CA SER A 341 42.26 40.74 -5.54
C SER A 341 42.73 39.36 -5.07
N THR A 342 43.01 38.40 -5.94
CA THR A 342 43.65 38.47 -7.27
C THR A 342 43.12 37.42 -8.23
N SER A 343 42.85 37.84 -9.48
CA SER A 343 42.85 36.97 -10.65
C SER A 343 44.28 36.60 -11.06
N ASP A 344 44.37 35.52 -11.84
CA ASP A 344 45.47 35.14 -12.73
C ASP A 344 46.74 34.57 -12.09
N THR A 345 47.03 33.27 -12.35
CA THR A 345 47.88 32.84 -13.47
C THR A 345 48.02 31.29 -13.48
N VAL A 346 48.11 30.73 -14.70
CA VAL A 346 48.58 29.36 -15.07
C VAL A 346 47.48 28.27 -14.98
N GLY A 347 46.87 27.75 -16.04
CA GLY A 347 47.28 27.64 -17.43
C GLY A 347 47.91 26.26 -17.73
N LYS A 348 47.14 25.39 -18.39
CA LYS A 348 47.55 24.18 -19.16
C LYS A 348 47.93 22.92 -18.37
N LYS A 349 47.11 21.87 -18.53
CA LYS A 349 47.52 20.57 -19.10
C LYS A 349 46.29 19.69 -19.39
N VAL A 350 45.82 19.77 -20.63
CA VAL A 350 45.16 18.67 -21.35
C VAL A 350 46.17 18.25 -22.41
N THR A 351 46.51 16.96 -22.46
CA THR A 351 46.50 16.13 -23.69
C THR A 351 47.20 14.78 -23.47
N ASN A 352 46.56 13.75 -24.04
CA ASN A 352 47.09 12.51 -24.63
C ASN A 352 47.43 11.34 -23.70
N PHE A 353 46.68 10.24 -23.84
CA PHE A 353 47.18 8.99 -24.44
C PHE A 353 46.00 8.18 -25.02
N ILE A 354 46.06 7.90 -26.33
CA ILE A 354 45.17 7.01 -27.09
C ILE A 354 45.99 5.76 -27.47
N SER A 355 45.35 4.60 -27.30
CA SER A 355 45.49 3.30 -28.00
C SER A 355 46.86 2.74 -28.38
N GLN A 356 47.07 1.47 -28.08
CA GLN A 356 47.29 0.40 -29.07
C GLN A 356 47.44 -0.95 -28.35
N LEU A 357 46.57 -1.92 -28.68
CA LEU A 357 46.94 -3.13 -29.42
C LEU A 357 45.69 -4.00 -29.63
N ASN A 358 45.51 -4.39 -30.89
CA ASN A 358 44.41 -5.13 -31.49
C ASN A 358 44.88 -6.56 -31.83
N ASP A 359 43.90 -7.46 -31.89
CA ASP A 359 43.69 -8.59 -32.81
C ASP A 359 44.62 -9.82 -32.81
N GLU A 360 44.02 -11.01 -32.64
CA GLU A 360 43.69 -12.01 -33.70
C GLU A 360 42.97 -13.23 -33.04
N GLU A 361 41.70 -13.53 -33.37
CA GLU A 361 41.19 -14.59 -34.30
C GLU A 361 41.56 -16.05 -33.92
N ALA A 362 40.78 -17.12 -34.12
CA ALA A 362 39.39 -17.43 -34.48
C ALA A 362 39.21 -18.99 -34.42
N GLY A 363 37.96 -19.48 -34.27
CA GLY A 363 37.47 -20.84 -34.63
C GLY A 363 37.67 -21.98 -33.60
N ASP A 364 36.86 -23.03 -33.49
CA ASP A 364 35.66 -23.53 -34.17
C ASP A 364 35.14 -24.80 -33.41
N ARG A 365 33.84 -25.09 -33.52
CA ARG A 365 33.13 -26.40 -33.41
C ARG A 365 33.07 -27.22 -32.09
N GLY A 366 31.91 -27.12 -31.40
CA GLY A 366 30.82 -28.12 -31.47
C GLY A 366 30.76 -29.31 -30.49
N ARG A 367 29.68 -29.43 -29.71
CA ARG A 367 28.70 -30.57 -29.72
C ARG A 367 27.60 -30.44 -28.65
N ASN A 368 26.38 -30.75 -29.10
CA ASN A 368 25.18 -31.04 -28.33
C ASN A 368 25.38 -32.20 -27.33
N VAL A 369 24.71 -32.12 -26.18
CA VAL A 369 24.07 -33.28 -25.54
C VAL A 369 22.74 -32.81 -24.92
N ASP A 370 21.65 -33.41 -25.41
CA ASP A 370 20.30 -33.34 -24.87
C ASP A 370 20.22 -33.94 -23.46
N GLY A 371 19.47 -33.29 -22.58
CA GLY A 371 19.16 -33.76 -21.23
C GLY A 371 17.70 -33.51 -20.88
N ASN A 372 16.83 -34.27 -21.53
CA ASN A 372 15.39 -34.27 -21.35
C ASN A 372 15.04 -34.87 -19.97
N TYR A 373 14.52 -34.08 -19.02
CA TYR A 373 13.88 -34.61 -17.81
C TYR A 373 12.41 -34.19 -17.75
N CYS A 374 11.58 -35.23 -17.74
CA CYS A 374 10.14 -35.24 -17.80
C CYS A 374 9.51 -34.65 -16.53
N SER A 375 8.86 -33.50 -16.66
CA SER A 375 7.95 -32.97 -15.64
C SER A 375 6.64 -33.77 -15.67
N LYS A 376 6.58 -34.90 -14.95
CA LYS A 376 5.31 -35.54 -14.63
C LYS A 376 4.63 -34.71 -13.54
N GLY A 377 3.52 -34.08 -13.93
CA GLY A 377 2.66 -33.32 -13.04
C GLY A 377 2.24 -34.12 -11.81
N LEU A 378 2.49 -33.54 -10.64
CA LEU A 378 1.85 -33.94 -9.40
C LEU A 378 0.42 -33.39 -9.44
N LYS A 379 -0.53 -34.31 -9.64
CA LYS A 379 -1.96 -34.06 -9.54
C LYS A 379 -2.29 -33.57 -8.12
N GLY A 380 -3.16 -32.56 -8.05
CA GLY A 380 -3.64 -31.94 -6.82
C GLY A 380 -4.00 -32.94 -5.73
N ILE A 381 -3.47 -32.70 -4.54
CA ILE A 381 -3.80 -33.46 -3.33
C ILE A 381 -5.21 -33.05 -2.91
N ASN A 382 -6.12 -34.02 -2.94
CA ASN A 382 -7.52 -33.83 -2.56
C ASN A 382 -7.58 -33.57 -1.04
N LEU A 383 -7.81 -32.32 -0.62
CA LEU A 383 -7.77 -31.86 0.79
C LEU A 383 -8.84 -32.48 1.74
N LYS A 384 -9.50 -33.58 1.38
CA LYS A 384 -10.48 -34.26 2.24
C LYS A 384 -9.88 -35.31 3.18
N GLN A 385 -8.59 -35.61 3.09
CA GLN A 385 -7.91 -36.53 4.00
C GLN A 385 -7.02 -35.77 4.98
N SER A 386 -7.17 -36.07 6.27
CA SER A 386 -6.27 -35.67 7.34
C SER A 386 -4.85 -36.09 6.98
N ILE A 387 -3.97 -35.14 6.68
CA ILE A 387 -2.55 -35.44 6.43
C ILE A 387 -1.98 -35.96 7.74
N MET A 388 -1.60 -37.24 7.75
CA MET A 388 -1.05 -37.89 8.93
C MET A 388 0.46 -37.66 8.98
N LEU A 389 1.06 -37.59 10.17
CA LEU A 389 2.52 -37.37 10.38
C LEU A 389 3.43 -38.29 9.54
N HIS A 390 2.96 -39.46 9.12
CA HIS A 390 3.70 -40.43 8.31
C HIS A 390 3.67 -40.14 6.80
N GLU A 391 2.89 -39.17 6.34
CA GLU A 391 2.80 -38.75 4.93
C GLU A 391 3.73 -37.56 4.62
N LEU A 392 4.36 -36.97 5.65
CA LEU A 392 5.38 -35.95 5.48
C LEU A 392 6.68 -36.56 4.96
N ASP A 393 7.31 -35.87 4.02
CA ASP A 393 8.66 -36.23 3.60
C ASP A 393 9.66 -36.03 4.76
N PRO A 394 10.79 -36.75 4.77
CA PRO A 394 11.75 -36.69 5.88
C PRO A 394 12.28 -35.29 6.18
N SER A 395 12.35 -34.40 5.17
CA SER A 395 12.84 -33.03 5.35
C SER A 395 11.80 -32.13 6.00
N ALA A 396 10.52 -32.30 5.64
CA ALA A 396 9.41 -31.62 6.31
C ALA A 396 9.24 -32.07 7.75
N LEU A 397 9.36 -33.37 8.02
CA LEU A 397 9.24 -33.91 9.38
C LEU A 397 10.36 -33.38 10.29
N LYS A 398 11.59 -33.28 9.76
CA LYS A 398 12.72 -32.68 10.47
C LYS A 398 12.44 -31.21 10.82
N SER A 399 11.99 -30.43 9.84
CA SER A 399 11.70 -29.00 10.03
C SER A 399 10.52 -28.77 10.99
N LEU A 400 9.48 -29.61 10.91
CA LEU A 400 8.37 -29.61 11.87
C LEU A 400 8.86 -29.89 13.28
N HIS A 401 9.74 -30.88 13.46
CA HIS A 401 10.32 -31.19 14.76
C HIS A 401 11.18 -30.04 15.31
N GLU A 402 11.99 -29.39 14.45
CA GLU A 402 12.78 -28.21 14.82
C GLU A 402 11.88 -27.04 15.28
N LEU A 403 10.81 -26.72 14.54
CA LEU A 403 9.84 -25.68 14.95
C LEU A 403 9.15 -26.01 16.27
N ILE A 404 8.72 -27.26 16.45
CA ILE A 404 8.08 -27.73 17.69
C ILE A 404 9.04 -27.60 18.88
N ASN A 405 10.31 -27.99 18.71
CA ASN A 405 11.33 -27.89 19.76
C ASN A 405 11.58 -26.43 20.17
N ILE A 406 11.70 -25.50 19.21
CA ILE A 406 11.86 -24.06 19.50
C ILE A 406 10.70 -23.55 20.37
N VAL A 407 9.47 -23.93 20.03
CA VAL A 407 8.28 -23.53 20.80
C VAL A 407 8.30 -24.12 22.20
N HIS A 408 8.63 -25.41 22.33
CA HIS A 408 8.69 -26.07 23.64
C HIS A 408 9.80 -25.50 24.52
N ASP A 409 10.98 -25.23 23.98
CA ASP A 409 12.07 -24.62 24.73
C ASP A 409 11.68 -23.23 25.23
N HIS A 410 10.96 -22.44 24.42
CA HIS A 410 10.46 -21.13 24.86
C HIS A 410 9.42 -21.25 25.98
N VAL A 411 8.43 -22.13 25.83
CA VAL A 411 7.35 -22.32 26.82
C VAL A 411 7.90 -22.88 28.14
N ASN A 412 8.90 -23.77 28.09
CA ASN A 412 9.53 -24.35 29.28
C ASN A 412 10.48 -23.38 30.00
N ASN A 413 11.07 -22.42 29.29
CA ASN A 413 11.95 -21.39 29.86
C ASN A 413 11.19 -20.16 30.39
N ALA A 414 9.89 -20.05 30.15
CA ALA A 414 9.04 -19.02 30.74
C ALA A 414 8.66 -19.40 32.18
N ASP A 415 9.45 -18.94 33.17
CA ASP A 415 9.21 -19.15 34.61
C ASP A 415 7.88 -18.47 35.06
N PRO A 416 6.99 -19.16 35.80
CA PRO A 416 5.71 -18.60 36.27
C PRO A 416 5.82 -17.44 37.30
N SER A 417 7.03 -17.04 37.69
CA SER A 417 7.27 -16.14 38.83
C SER A 417 7.68 -14.70 38.48
N GLN A 418 7.61 -14.28 37.21
CA GLN A 418 7.80 -12.88 36.83
C GLN A 418 6.49 -12.24 36.32
N PRO A 419 6.13 -11.03 36.77
CA PRO A 419 4.95 -10.36 36.26
C PRO A 419 5.17 -10.02 34.78
N VAL A 420 4.21 -10.42 33.96
CA VAL A 420 4.10 -10.10 32.54
C VAL A 420 4.18 -8.58 32.39
N ALA A 421 5.30 -8.08 31.86
CA ALA A 421 5.39 -6.72 31.35
C ALA A 421 4.49 -6.65 30.11
N SER A 422 3.25 -6.24 30.35
CA SER A 422 2.33 -5.76 29.33
C SER A 422 2.99 -4.52 28.71
N THR A 423 3.28 -4.56 27.41
CA THR A 423 3.54 -3.33 26.64
C THR A 423 2.21 -2.61 26.40
N SER A 424 1.56 -2.16 27.47
CA SER A 424 0.54 -1.13 27.44
C SER A 424 1.23 0.20 27.68
N ALA A 425 1.27 1.04 26.64
CA ALA A 425 1.70 2.42 26.76
C ALA A 425 0.66 3.20 27.58
N THR A 426 0.99 3.51 28.83
CA THR A 426 0.36 4.59 29.59
C THR A 426 1.42 5.26 30.47
N ASP A 427 1.60 6.55 30.22
CA ASP A 427 2.44 7.46 30.99
C ASP A 427 2.10 7.45 32.48
N SER A 428 3.13 7.42 33.34
CA SER A 428 3.13 8.21 34.58
C SER A 428 4.55 8.43 35.09
N ALA A 429 4.81 9.68 35.49
CA ALA A 429 6.08 10.18 36.00
C ALA A 429 6.39 9.67 37.41
N GLY A 430 7.65 9.35 37.67
CA GLY A 430 8.20 9.10 39.00
C GLY A 430 9.69 8.80 38.93
N GLU A 431 10.51 9.73 39.43
CA GLU A 431 11.96 9.61 39.55
C GLU A 431 12.36 8.43 40.45
N GLU A 432 13.32 7.60 40.02
CA GLU A 432 14.41 7.15 40.90
C GLU A 432 15.61 6.61 40.12
N LYS A 433 16.80 7.04 40.55
CA LYS A 433 18.10 6.82 39.93
C LYS A 433 18.55 5.36 40.10
N GLY A 434 18.90 4.71 39.00
CA GLY A 434 19.68 3.47 38.99
C GLY A 434 20.33 3.25 37.63
N GLU A 435 21.64 3.42 37.56
CA GLU A 435 22.44 3.18 36.36
C GLU A 435 22.30 1.73 35.88
N ALA A 436 21.60 1.52 34.77
CA ALA A 436 21.70 0.31 33.96
C ALA A 436 21.97 0.73 32.52
N LYS A 437 23.22 0.57 32.09
CA LYS A 437 23.65 0.68 30.70
C LYS A 437 22.95 -0.41 29.87
N ALA A 438 21.78 -0.10 29.32
CA ALA A 438 21.23 -0.85 28.21
C ALA A 438 21.97 -0.40 26.94
N ILE A 439 22.96 -1.18 26.54
CA ILE A 439 23.57 -1.09 25.21
C ILE A 439 22.48 -1.53 24.23
N VAL A 440 21.85 -0.56 23.55
CA VAL A 440 20.97 -0.81 22.41
C VAL A 440 21.82 -1.47 21.33
N LYS A 441 21.67 -2.78 21.17
CA LYS A 441 22.30 -3.53 20.08
C LYS A 441 21.74 -3.00 18.75
N GLU A 442 22.64 -2.78 17.79
CA GLU A 442 22.32 -2.55 16.38
C GLU A 442 21.46 -3.72 15.87
N ASN A 443 20.14 -3.56 15.81
CA ASN A 443 19.24 -4.58 15.29
C ASN A 443 19.21 -4.54 13.75
N ILE A 444 20.32 -4.92 13.14
CA ILE A 444 20.28 -5.49 11.80
C ILE A 444 19.70 -6.89 11.98
N TYR A 445 18.54 -7.18 11.40
CA TYR A 445 17.98 -8.53 11.41
C TYR A 445 18.91 -9.45 10.60
N HIS A 446 19.85 -10.10 11.27
CA HIS A 446 20.67 -11.13 10.65
C HIS A 446 19.86 -12.41 10.60
N PHE A 447 19.75 -12.95 9.39
CA PHE A 447 19.05 -14.20 9.12
C PHE A 447 19.57 -15.37 9.97
N GLU A 448 20.86 -15.34 10.34
CA GLU A 448 21.52 -16.35 11.18
C GLU A 448 21.13 -16.28 12.67
N ASP A 449 20.60 -15.14 13.12
CA ASP A 449 20.21 -14.91 14.52
C ASP A 449 18.72 -15.24 14.79
N ASP A 450 17.95 -15.55 13.73
CA ASP A 450 16.53 -15.89 13.82
C ASP A 450 16.27 -17.32 13.34
N PRO A 451 16.21 -18.30 14.26
CA PRO A 451 16.03 -19.70 13.90
C PRO A 451 14.65 -19.96 13.26
N VAL A 452 13.61 -19.22 13.64
CA VAL A 452 12.27 -19.39 13.07
C VAL A 452 12.26 -18.89 11.63
N ALA A 453 12.74 -17.67 11.38
CA ALA A 453 12.82 -17.11 10.03
C ALA A 453 13.71 -17.97 9.11
N SER A 454 14.84 -18.47 9.64
CA SER A 454 15.74 -19.34 8.89
C SER A 454 15.04 -20.63 8.43
N ILE A 455 14.34 -21.31 9.33
CA ILE A 455 13.59 -22.53 8.97
C ILE A 455 12.52 -22.19 7.92
N LEU A 456 11.69 -21.17 8.17
CA LEU A 456 10.59 -20.79 7.27
C LEU A 456 11.08 -20.45 5.85
N TRP A 457 12.21 -19.76 5.73
CA TRP A 457 12.78 -19.36 4.44
C TRP A 457 13.33 -20.55 3.64
N THR A 458 14.00 -21.50 4.31
CA THR A 458 14.57 -22.69 3.65
C THR A 458 13.53 -23.67 3.14
N LEU A 459 12.29 -23.58 3.64
CA LEU A 459 11.21 -24.46 3.25
C LEU A 459 10.62 -24.07 1.88
N GLU A 460 10.43 -25.09 1.06
CA GLU A 460 9.62 -24.98 -0.17
C GLU A 460 8.17 -24.60 0.18
N PRO A 461 7.49 -23.75 -0.61
CA PRO A 461 6.17 -23.20 -0.26
C PRO A 461 5.11 -24.27 0.05
N LEU A 462 5.00 -25.30 -0.79
CA LEU A 462 4.03 -26.37 -0.61
C LEU A 462 4.38 -27.28 0.58
N THR A 463 5.66 -27.41 0.90
CA THR A 463 6.12 -28.12 2.10
C THR A 463 5.73 -27.36 3.35
N LEU A 464 5.96 -26.04 3.38
CA LEU A 464 5.55 -25.17 4.47
C LEU A 464 4.03 -25.21 4.70
N ARG A 465 3.25 -25.16 3.61
CA ARG A 465 1.79 -25.33 3.66
C ARG A 465 1.40 -26.64 4.35
N THR A 466 2.06 -27.74 3.99
CA THR A 466 1.80 -29.07 4.56
C THR A 466 2.19 -29.15 6.04
N ILE A 467 3.30 -28.54 6.43
CA ILE A 467 3.74 -28.41 7.83
C ILE A 467 2.68 -27.66 8.64
N PHE A 468 2.21 -26.49 8.18
CA PHE A 468 1.19 -25.73 8.90
C PHE A 468 -0.15 -26.46 9.01
N LEU A 469 -0.59 -27.16 7.94
CA LEU A 469 -1.79 -28.00 8.03
C LEU A 469 -1.61 -29.11 9.06
N THR A 470 -0.42 -29.74 9.11
CA THR A 470 -0.11 -30.78 10.10
C THR A 470 -0.10 -30.22 11.52
N MET A 471 0.50 -29.04 11.73
CA MET A 471 0.50 -28.34 13.02
C MET A 471 -0.91 -27.95 13.44
N ALA A 472 -1.74 -27.43 12.54
CA ALA A 472 -3.12 -27.05 12.83
C ALA A 472 -3.95 -28.25 13.33
N HIS A 473 -3.73 -29.43 12.76
CA HIS A 473 -4.45 -30.65 13.16
C HIS A 473 -3.85 -31.35 14.39
N SER A 474 -2.53 -31.45 14.48
CA SER A 474 -1.84 -32.28 15.48
C SER A 474 -1.30 -31.49 16.68
N PHE A 475 -0.95 -30.21 16.48
CA PHE A 475 -0.28 -29.36 17.47
C PHE A 475 -0.81 -27.91 17.46
N PRO A 476 -2.14 -27.67 17.56
CA PRO A 476 -2.72 -26.34 17.38
C PRO A 476 -2.18 -25.30 18.38
N ARG A 477 -1.95 -25.68 19.65
CA ARG A 477 -1.38 -24.77 20.65
C ARG A 477 0.08 -24.39 20.38
N THR A 478 0.85 -25.32 19.82
CA THR A 478 2.23 -25.06 19.42
C THR A 478 2.28 -24.09 18.24
N MET A 479 1.35 -24.23 17.29
CA MET A 479 1.20 -23.30 16.17
C MET A 479 0.78 -21.90 16.63
N GLU A 480 -0.19 -21.83 17.56
CA GLU A 480 -0.62 -20.57 18.16
C GLU A 480 0.55 -19.85 18.85
N ALA A 481 1.32 -20.56 19.68
CA ALA A 481 2.49 -19.99 20.34
C ALA A 481 3.61 -19.57 19.35
N LEU A 482 3.83 -20.36 18.30
CA LEU A 482 4.80 -20.02 17.24
C LEU A 482 4.47 -18.68 16.60
N ILE A 483 3.21 -18.50 16.18
CA ILE A 483 2.79 -17.30 15.44
C ILE A 483 2.60 -16.09 16.35
N LEU A 484 1.98 -16.26 17.54
CA LEU A 484 1.64 -15.13 18.41
C LEU A 484 2.80 -14.66 19.31
N HIS A 485 3.78 -15.51 19.60
CA HIS A 485 4.78 -15.21 20.62
C HIS A 485 6.23 -15.33 20.14
N LEU A 486 6.50 -16.12 19.10
CA LEU A 486 7.86 -16.41 18.63
C LEU A 486 8.18 -15.85 17.24
N LEU A 487 7.18 -15.35 16.53
CA LEU A 487 7.38 -14.79 15.21
C LEU A 487 8.01 -13.39 15.32
N SER A 488 9.28 -13.29 14.95
CA SER A 488 9.97 -12.00 14.88
C SER A 488 9.46 -11.17 13.69
N PRO A 489 9.84 -9.88 13.60
CA PRO A 489 9.59 -9.07 12.40
C PRO A 489 10.15 -9.67 11.10
N LEU A 490 11.37 -10.23 11.13
CA LEU A 490 11.95 -10.93 9.97
C LEU A 490 11.17 -12.21 9.65
N GLY A 491 10.80 -12.98 10.68
CA GLY A 491 9.99 -14.19 10.53
C GLY A 491 8.61 -13.89 9.93
N ALA A 492 7.98 -12.79 10.34
CA ALA A 492 6.70 -12.34 9.79
C ALA A 492 6.81 -11.99 8.30
N GLU A 493 7.81 -11.20 7.90
CA GLU A 493 8.06 -10.88 6.49
C GLU A 493 8.29 -12.15 5.65
N VAL A 494 9.18 -13.04 6.10
CA VAL A 494 9.47 -14.31 5.42
C VAL A 494 8.20 -15.16 5.28
N LEU A 495 7.42 -15.28 6.36
CA LEU A 495 6.17 -16.04 6.35
C LEU A 495 5.16 -15.46 5.35
N THR A 496 4.97 -14.14 5.35
CA THR A 496 4.05 -13.49 4.41
C THR A 496 4.48 -13.65 2.96
N ARG A 497 5.78 -13.59 2.64
CA ARG A 497 6.29 -13.91 1.29
C ARG A 497 6.01 -15.35 0.90
N LYS A 498 6.17 -16.29 1.84
CA LYS A 498 5.85 -17.70 1.59
C LYS A 498 4.35 -17.91 1.36
N PHE A 499 3.49 -17.15 2.02
CA PHE A 499 2.05 -17.14 1.73
C PHE A 499 1.77 -16.66 0.31
N ASP A 500 2.43 -15.59 -0.16
CA ASP A 500 2.31 -15.13 -1.55
C ASP A 500 2.78 -16.20 -2.56
N GLU A 501 3.90 -16.89 -2.28
CA GLU A 501 4.40 -18.01 -3.10
C GLU A 501 3.42 -19.20 -3.11
N ILE A 502 2.83 -19.54 -1.96
CA ILE A 502 1.79 -20.58 -1.86
C ILE A 502 0.57 -20.20 -2.71
N ASP A 503 0.15 -18.94 -2.64
CA ASP A 503 -1.03 -18.42 -3.33
C ASP A 503 -0.88 -18.48 -4.86
N GLN A 504 0.34 -18.30 -5.38
CA GLN A 504 0.66 -18.45 -6.81
C GLN A 504 0.66 -19.91 -7.27
N LEU A 505 1.05 -20.84 -6.39
CA LEU A 505 1.17 -22.27 -6.72
C LEU A 505 -0.10 -23.08 -6.46
N THR A 506 -1.09 -22.51 -5.79
CA THR A 506 -2.31 -23.23 -5.37
C THR A 506 -3.56 -22.71 -6.05
N VAL A 507 -4.45 -23.63 -6.42
CA VAL A 507 -5.77 -23.25 -6.94
C VAL A 507 -6.60 -22.58 -5.85
N LYS A 508 -7.49 -21.68 -6.27
CA LYS A 508 -8.25 -20.80 -5.37
C LYS A 508 -9.03 -21.55 -4.27
N GLU A 509 -9.65 -22.69 -4.58
CA GLU A 509 -10.38 -23.48 -3.57
C GLU A 509 -9.45 -24.02 -2.48
N ASP A 510 -8.30 -24.53 -2.89
CA ASP A 510 -7.29 -25.11 -2.00
C ASP A 510 -6.63 -24.04 -1.11
N ARG A 511 -6.43 -22.85 -1.67
CA ARG A 511 -5.95 -21.66 -0.94
C ARG A 511 -6.93 -21.22 0.14
N ASN A 512 -8.21 -21.05 -0.21
CA ASN A 512 -9.24 -20.63 0.74
C ASN A 512 -9.35 -21.63 1.90
N LYS A 513 -9.33 -22.93 1.58
CA LYS A 513 -9.37 -23.98 2.58
C LYS A 513 -8.14 -23.99 3.48
N PHE A 514 -6.95 -23.73 2.93
CA PHE A 514 -5.73 -23.60 3.72
C PHE A 514 -5.86 -22.48 4.76
N TYR A 515 -6.23 -21.26 4.34
CA TYR A 515 -6.36 -20.14 5.28
C TYR A 515 -7.49 -20.33 6.29
N GLN A 516 -8.60 -20.99 5.91
CA GLN A 516 -9.66 -21.36 6.86
C GLN A 516 -9.13 -22.26 7.97
N ILE A 517 -8.29 -23.25 7.63
CA ILE A 517 -7.67 -24.15 8.61
C ILE A 517 -6.61 -23.40 9.42
N PHE A 518 -5.72 -22.65 8.75
CA PHE A 518 -4.64 -21.89 9.39
C PHE A 518 -5.18 -20.91 10.43
N TYR A 519 -6.10 -20.03 10.04
CA TYR A 519 -6.69 -19.06 10.95
C TYR A 519 -7.69 -19.69 11.93
N GLY A 520 -8.25 -20.87 11.60
CA GLY A 520 -9.14 -21.62 12.50
C GLY A 520 -8.48 -22.11 13.79
N VAL A 521 -7.14 -22.13 13.86
CA VAL A 521 -6.38 -22.52 15.07
C VAL A 521 -6.44 -21.44 16.17
N PHE A 522 -6.60 -20.17 15.79
CA PHE A 522 -6.53 -19.06 16.72
C PHE A 522 -7.90 -18.75 17.32
N ASN A 523 -7.95 -18.57 18.64
CA ASN A 523 -9.17 -18.11 19.32
C ASN A 523 -9.57 -16.70 18.82
N ASP A 524 -8.58 -15.85 18.57
CA ASP A 524 -8.75 -14.53 17.96
C ASP A 524 -7.92 -14.45 16.67
N GLN A 525 -8.62 -14.56 15.54
CA GLN A 525 -8.00 -14.48 14.21
C GLN A 525 -7.40 -13.09 13.93
N PHE A 526 -7.98 -12.04 14.54
CA PHE A 526 -7.47 -10.68 14.38
C PHE A 526 -6.14 -10.50 15.11
N ALA A 527 -5.93 -11.19 16.24
CA ALA A 527 -4.64 -11.16 16.93
C ALA A 527 -3.52 -11.76 16.05
N ALA A 528 -3.75 -12.90 15.40
CA ALA A 528 -2.78 -13.51 14.49
C ALA A 528 -2.47 -12.62 13.29
N MET A 529 -3.51 -12.07 12.66
CA MET A 529 -3.34 -11.10 11.56
C MET A 529 -2.56 -9.87 12.01
N ASN A 530 -2.88 -9.33 13.20
CA ASN A 530 -2.22 -8.15 13.73
C ASN A 530 -0.73 -8.39 14.02
N VAL A 531 -0.36 -9.57 14.53
CA VAL A 531 1.05 -9.94 14.74
C VAL A 531 1.81 -10.00 13.41
N LEU A 532 1.22 -10.62 12.38
CA LEU A 532 1.83 -10.66 11.05
C LEU A 532 2.03 -9.27 10.46
N LEU A 533 0.97 -8.43 10.49
CA LEU A 533 1.03 -7.07 9.95
C LEU A 533 2.01 -6.19 10.73
N THR A 534 1.97 -6.21 12.05
CA THR A 534 2.88 -5.41 12.90
C THR A 534 4.33 -5.87 12.73
N GLY A 535 4.57 -7.18 12.60
CA GLY A 535 5.89 -7.74 12.33
C GLY A 535 6.44 -7.25 10.98
N LYS A 536 5.61 -7.29 9.92
CA LYS A 536 5.95 -6.80 8.59
C LYS A 536 6.22 -5.28 8.58
N GLU A 537 5.39 -4.49 9.26
CA GLU A 537 5.59 -3.04 9.42
C GLU A 537 6.91 -2.75 10.15
N SER A 538 7.24 -3.52 11.19
CA SER A 538 8.50 -3.40 11.95
C SER A 538 9.73 -3.75 11.11
N PHE A 539 9.66 -4.81 10.30
CA PHE A 539 10.72 -5.17 9.37
C PHE A 539 10.93 -4.07 8.31
N THR A 540 9.83 -3.57 7.74
CA THR A 540 9.86 -2.51 6.73
C THR A 540 10.38 -1.19 7.30
N LEU A 541 10.03 -0.85 8.56
CA LEU A 541 10.62 0.29 9.27
C LEU A 541 12.13 0.16 9.40
N GLN A 542 12.65 -1.03 9.71
CA GLN A 542 14.10 -1.24 9.78
C GLN A 542 14.75 -1.10 8.40
N ALA A 543 14.14 -1.65 7.35
CA ALA A 543 14.61 -1.46 5.98
C ALA A 543 14.63 0.04 5.60
N PHE A 544 13.59 0.79 5.98
CA PHE A 544 13.52 2.24 5.80
C PHE A 544 14.65 2.97 6.53
N LYS A 545 14.91 2.64 7.80
CA LYS A 545 16.07 3.20 8.55
C LYS A 545 17.39 2.92 7.84
N ASN A 546 17.59 1.70 7.32
CA ASN A 546 18.80 1.33 6.58
C ASN A 546 18.97 2.17 5.31
N VAL A 547 17.88 2.43 4.58
CA VAL A 547 17.87 3.32 3.40
C VAL A 547 18.28 4.74 3.80
N LEU A 548 17.73 5.27 4.90
CA LEU A 548 18.09 6.61 5.36
C LEU A 548 19.57 6.70 5.80
N ASP A 549 20.12 5.68 6.46
CA ASP A 549 21.54 5.65 6.80
C ASP A 549 22.42 5.57 5.53
N GLN A 550 22.15 4.58 4.67
CA GLN A 550 22.94 4.32 3.47
C GLN A 550 22.93 5.50 2.50
N TYR A 551 21.75 6.08 2.23
CA TYR A 551 21.59 7.08 1.17
C TYR A 551 21.59 8.51 1.67
N LEU A 552 21.36 8.76 2.97
CA LEU A 552 21.30 10.12 3.53
C LEU A 552 22.27 10.34 4.69
N GLY A 553 22.85 9.28 5.27
CA GLY A 553 23.72 9.36 6.44
C GLY A 553 22.96 9.69 7.73
N ILE A 554 21.66 9.41 7.78
CA ILE A 554 20.84 9.67 8.97
C ILE A 554 20.91 8.47 9.90
N LYS A 555 21.61 8.63 11.03
CA LYS A 555 21.69 7.62 12.09
C LYS A 555 20.66 7.90 13.16
N PHE A 556 19.69 7.00 13.31
CA PHE A 556 18.63 7.15 14.31
C PHE A 556 19.08 6.80 15.73
N ASP A 557 20.10 5.94 15.87
CA ASP A 557 20.51 5.36 17.16
C ASP A 557 22.01 5.58 17.51
N GLY A 558 22.65 6.62 16.96
CA GLY A 558 24.07 6.94 17.20
C GLY A 558 24.31 8.36 17.76
N PRO A 559 25.42 8.60 18.48
CA PRO A 559 25.69 9.93 19.03
C PRO A 559 25.78 10.96 17.89
N ILE A 560 25.14 12.11 18.11
CA ILE A 560 25.30 13.32 17.30
C ILE A 560 26.82 13.49 17.06
N PRO A 561 27.29 13.67 15.81
CA PRO A 561 28.69 13.98 15.62
C PRO A 561 28.99 15.28 16.37
N SER A 562 29.76 15.16 17.46
CA SER A 562 30.35 16.31 18.15
C SER A 562 31.03 17.18 17.09
N PRO A 563 30.86 18.51 17.11
CA PRO A 563 31.57 19.37 16.19
C PRO A 563 33.06 19.08 16.33
N LEU A 564 33.70 18.80 15.20
CA LEU A 564 35.14 18.56 15.07
C LEU A 564 35.92 19.50 15.99
N TYR A 565 36.43 18.94 17.10
CA TYR A 565 37.52 19.53 17.84
C TYR A 565 38.70 19.61 16.87
N PHE A 566 39.02 20.81 16.40
CA PHE A 566 40.33 21.09 15.84
C PHE A 566 41.37 20.80 16.93
N PRO A 567 42.36 19.92 16.69
CA PRO A 567 43.55 19.91 17.52
C PRO A 567 44.33 21.18 17.17
N LEU A 568 44.19 22.20 18.01
CA LEU A 568 45.19 23.26 18.14
C LEU A 568 46.55 22.59 18.34
N GLY A 569 47.45 22.83 17.40
CA GLY A 569 48.81 22.34 17.45
C GLY A 569 49.51 22.76 18.75
N LYS A 570 50.33 21.85 19.27
CA LYS A 570 51.53 22.24 20.00
C LYS A 570 52.74 21.93 19.13
N ALA A 571 53.43 23.02 18.81
CA ALA A 571 54.73 23.09 18.17
C ALA A 571 55.77 22.17 18.83
N ARG A 572 56.75 21.71 18.03
CA ARG A 572 58.19 22.03 18.20
C ARG A 572 59.08 21.30 17.17
N LEU A 573 59.97 22.08 16.55
CA LEU A 573 61.41 21.84 16.27
C LEU A 573 61.74 20.58 15.45
N LEU A 574 62.30 20.64 14.24
CA LEU A 574 63.42 21.42 13.70
C LEU A 574 63.26 21.59 12.18
#